data_AF-A0A6C8GNS4-F1
#
_entry.id   AF-A0A6C8GNS4-F1
#
_cell.length_a   1.000
_cell.length_b   1.000
_cell.length_c   1.000
_cell.angle_alpha   90.00
_cell.angle_beta   90.00
_cell.angle_gamma   90.00
#
_symmetry.space_group_name_H-M   'P 1'
#
loop_
_entity.id
_entity.type
_entity.pdbx_description
1 polymer ?
#
loop_
_entity_poly.entity_id
_entity_poly.type
_entity_poly.pdbx_seq_one_letter_code
_entity_poly.pdbx_strand_id
1 'polypeptide(L)'
;MTDTRQFLRDVPGHTSFTNAQLLDIMMAQDFQDLTGQVIKRMMDVIQEIERQLLMVLLENIPEQSARPKRENESLLNGPQVDTSKAGVVASQDQVDDLLDSLGF
;
A
#
# COMPACT_ATOMS: atom_id res chain seq x y z
N MET A 1 -1.93 56.38 -18.94
CA MET A 1 -3.00 56.57 -17.95
C MET A 1 -4.32 55.90 -18.36
N THR A 2 -4.67 55.90 -19.65
CA THR A 2 -5.85 55.19 -20.16
C THR A 2 -5.74 53.68 -19.96
N ASP A 3 -4.57 53.09 -20.25
CA ASP A 3 -4.35 51.64 -20.15
C ASP A 3 -4.50 51.10 -18.71
N THR A 4 -3.99 51.83 -17.72
CA THR A 4 -4.15 51.47 -16.30
C THR A 4 -5.62 51.53 -15.86
N ARG A 5 -6.38 52.53 -16.33
CA ARG A 5 -7.82 52.64 -16.03
C ARG A 5 -8.64 51.57 -16.73
N GLN A 6 -8.22 51.14 -17.92
CA GLN A 6 -8.85 50.04 -18.63
C GLN A 6 -8.57 48.71 -17.92
N PHE A 7 -7.31 48.43 -17.60
CA PHE A 7 -6.91 47.25 -16.84
C PHE A 7 -7.68 47.12 -15.51
N LEU A 8 -7.81 48.21 -14.73
CA LEU A 8 -8.56 48.19 -13.47
C LEU A 8 -10.07 47.92 -13.64
N ARG A 9 -10.65 48.23 -14.81
CA ARG A 9 -12.05 47.86 -15.12
C ARG A 9 -12.18 46.39 -15.50
N ASP A 10 -11.16 45.82 -16.14
CA ASP A 10 -11.21 44.45 -16.67
C ASP A 10 -10.87 43.41 -15.60
N VAL A 11 -10.01 43.76 -14.63
CA VAL A 11 -9.57 42.87 -13.52
C VAL A 11 -10.76 42.23 -12.76
N PRO A 12 -11.79 42.97 -12.31
CA PRO A 12 -12.93 42.36 -11.61
C PRO A 12 -13.63 41.28 -12.43
N GLY A 13 -13.75 41.48 -13.75
CA GLY A 13 -14.36 40.50 -14.65
C GLY A 13 -13.54 39.21 -14.74
N HIS A 14 -12.23 39.34 -14.93
CA HIS A 14 -11.32 38.19 -14.95
C HIS A 14 -11.28 37.47 -13.61
N THR A 15 -11.18 38.18 -12.50
CA THR A 15 -11.16 37.59 -11.16
C THR A 15 -12.47 36.86 -10.85
N SER A 16 -13.61 37.44 -11.20
CA SER A 16 -14.91 36.79 -10.99
C SER A 16 -15.06 35.53 -11.84
N PHE A 17 -14.60 35.55 -13.09
CA PHE A 17 -14.61 34.38 -13.96
C PHE A 17 -13.73 33.26 -13.40
N THR A 18 -12.47 33.57 -13.02
CA THR A 18 -11.57 32.59 -12.42
C THR A 18 -12.15 32.01 -11.13
N ASN A 19 -12.75 32.84 -10.27
CA ASN A 19 -13.37 32.37 -9.03
C ASN A 19 -14.53 31.39 -9.30
N ALA A 20 -15.36 31.68 -10.31
CA ALA A 20 -16.44 30.77 -10.72
C ALA A 20 -15.89 29.41 -11.19
N GLN A 21 -14.84 29.41 -12.01
CA GLN A 21 -14.20 28.17 -12.47
C GLN A 21 -13.60 27.36 -11.32
N LEU A 22 -12.99 28.01 -10.32
CA LEU A 22 -12.47 27.31 -9.14
C LEU A 22 -13.57 26.67 -8.29
N LEU A 23 -14.74 27.33 -8.17
CA LEU A 23 -15.91 26.75 -7.51
C LEU A 23 -16.48 25.56 -8.30
N ASP A 24 -16.57 25.68 -9.62
CA ASP A 24 -17.02 24.57 -10.48
C ASP A 24 -16.08 23.37 -10.38
N ILE A 25 -14.76 23.60 -10.37
CA ILE A 25 -13.76 22.55 -10.15
C ILE A 25 -13.94 21.89 -8.78
N MET A 26 -14.17 22.69 -7.73
CA MET A 26 -14.37 22.17 -6.37
C MET A 26 -15.67 21.36 -6.25
N MET A 27 -16.76 21.80 -6.87
CA MET A 27 -18.02 21.05 -6.88
C MET A 27 -17.88 19.74 -7.65
N ALA A 28 -17.13 19.73 -8.76
CA ALA A 28 -16.87 18.54 -9.56
C ALA A 28 -15.90 17.53 -8.90
N GLN A 29 -15.35 17.82 -7.71
CA GLN A 29 -14.50 16.88 -6.96
C GLN A 29 -15.30 15.84 -6.16
N ASP A 30 -16.62 15.92 -6.13
CA ASP A 30 -17.53 14.93 -5.55
C ASP A 30 -17.31 13.50 -6.11
N PHE A 31 -16.84 13.37 -7.35
CA PHE A 31 -16.42 12.09 -7.95
C PHE A 31 -15.30 11.40 -7.17
N GLN A 32 -14.43 12.14 -6.47
CA GLN A 32 -13.36 11.55 -5.66
C GLN A 32 -13.91 10.79 -4.45
N ASP A 33 -14.91 11.35 -3.75
CA ASP A 33 -15.55 10.68 -2.61
C ASP A 33 -16.25 9.40 -3.07
N LEU A 34 -16.98 9.48 -4.18
CA LEU A 34 -17.65 8.32 -4.76
C LEU A 34 -16.66 7.22 -5.17
N THR A 35 -15.55 7.59 -5.79
CA THR A 35 -14.49 6.63 -6.18
C THR A 35 -13.84 6.00 -4.97
N GLY A 36 -13.55 6.78 -3.91
CA GLY A 36 -13.02 6.27 -2.65
C GLY A 36 -13.95 5.25 -1.99
N GLN A 37 -15.26 5.50 -1.99
CA GLN A 37 -16.25 4.56 -1.49
C GLN A 37 -16.29 3.26 -2.31
N VAL A 38 -16.20 3.35 -3.64
CA VAL A 38 -16.18 2.16 -4.52
C VAL A 38 -14.93 1.33 -4.24
N ILE A 39 -13.74 1.94 -4.16
CA ILE A 39 -12.50 1.25 -3.83
C ILE A 39 -12.62 0.55 -2.48
N LYS A 40 -13.18 1.23 -1.47
CA LYS A 40 -13.40 0.63 -0.15
C LYS A 40 -14.28 -0.63 -0.22
N ARG A 41 -15.42 -0.57 -0.90
CA ARG A 41 -16.30 -1.74 -1.10
C ARG A 41 -15.61 -2.86 -1.86
N MET A 42 -14.80 -2.52 -2.87
CA MET A 42 -14.02 -3.52 -3.60
C MET A 42 -12.98 -4.21 -2.70
N MET A 43 -12.31 -3.47 -1.81
CA MET A 43 -11.40 -4.07 -0.83
C MET A 43 -12.12 -5.05 0.10
N ASP A 44 -13.31 -4.68 0.60
CA ASP A 44 -14.11 -5.58 1.45
C ASP A 44 -14.48 -6.89 0.70
N VAL A 45 -14.86 -6.78 -0.58
CA VAL A 45 -15.17 -7.95 -1.41
C VAL A 45 -13.92 -8.83 -1.65
N ILE A 46 -12.77 -8.22 -1.93
CA ILE A 46 -11.51 -8.96 -2.12
C ILE A 46 -11.11 -9.70 -0.84
N GLN A 47 -11.25 -9.07 0.32
CA GLN A 47 -10.93 -9.68 1.61
C GLN A 47 -11.85 -10.88 1.92
N GLU A 48 -13.13 -10.78 1.56
CA GLU A 48 -14.06 -11.90 1.71
C GLU A 48 -13.70 -13.06 0.78
N ILE A 49 -13.35 -12.77 -0.48
CA ILE A 49 -12.87 -13.79 -1.42
C ILE A 49 -11.60 -14.47 -0.89
N GLU A 50 -10.63 -13.71 -0.38
CA GLU A 50 -9.41 -14.26 0.22
C GLU A 50 -9.73 -15.22 1.37
N ARG A 51 -10.61 -14.82 2.28
CA ARG A 51 -11.04 -15.66 3.41
C ARG A 51 -11.70 -16.95 2.94
N GLN A 52 -12.58 -16.90 1.95
CA GLN A 52 -13.24 -18.09 1.40
C GLN A 52 -12.23 -19.01 0.72
N LEU A 53 -11.28 -18.47 -0.04
CA LEU A 53 -10.22 -19.27 -0.65
C LEU A 53 -9.34 -19.94 0.40
N LEU A 54 -9.00 -19.25 1.49
CA LEU A 54 -8.26 -19.83 2.62
C LEU A 54 -9.03 -20.97 3.29
N MET A 55 -10.34 -20.82 3.49
CA MET A 55 -11.19 -21.90 4.04
C MET A 55 -11.17 -23.12 3.13
N VAL A 56 -11.39 -22.95 1.82
CA VAL A 56 -11.34 -24.04 0.85
C VAL A 56 -9.98 -24.73 0.87
N LEU A 57 -8.88 -23.97 0.91
CA LEU A 57 -7.54 -24.54 1.00
C LEU A 57 -7.36 -25.36 2.28
N LEU A 58 -7.76 -24.84 3.44
CA LEU A 58 -7.63 -25.54 4.72
C LEU A 58 -8.48 -26.81 4.79
N GLU A 59 -9.72 -26.77 4.29
CA GLU A 59 -10.62 -27.94 4.24
C GLU A 59 -10.12 -29.04 3.28
N ASN A 60 -9.36 -28.65 2.25
CA ASN A 60 -8.82 -29.57 1.25
C ASN A 60 -7.36 -29.95 1.50
N ILE A 61 -6.73 -29.51 2.60
CA ILE A 61 -5.47 -30.11 3.04
C ILE A 61 -5.83 -31.54 3.49
N PRO A 62 -5.35 -32.59 2.80
CA PRO A 62 -5.56 -33.95 3.29
C PRO A 62 -4.98 -33.99 4.70
N GLU A 63 -5.75 -34.51 5.68
CA GLU A 63 -5.22 -34.76 7.01
C GLU A 63 -3.87 -35.41 6.81
N GLN A 64 -2.80 -34.73 7.25
CA GLN A 64 -1.48 -35.32 7.24
C GLN A 64 -1.63 -36.56 8.10
N SER A 65 -1.81 -37.70 7.45
CA SER A 65 -1.82 -39.03 8.03
C SER A 65 -0.75 -39.00 9.10
N ALA A 66 -1.21 -39.03 10.36
CA ALA A 66 -0.42 -38.71 11.54
C ALA A 66 1.02 -39.17 11.31
N ARG A 67 1.93 -38.22 11.07
CA ARG A 67 3.34 -38.57 10.83
C ARG A 67 3.75 -39.43 12.03
N PRO A 68 4.20 -40.68 11.84
CA PRO A 68 4.76 -41.42 12.95
C PRO A 68 5.92 -40.57 13.46
N LYS A 69 5.95 -40.27 14.77
CA LYS A 69 7.11 -39.65 15.42
C LYS A 69 8.33 -40.49 15.05
N ARG A 70 9.09 -40.04 14.06
CA ARG A 70 10.39 -40.62 13.74
C ARG A 70 11.35 -40.01 14.75
N GLU A 71 11.59 -40.78 15.81
CA GLU A 71 12.86 -40.74 16.54
C GLU A 71 13.97 -40.74 15.50
N ASN A 72 14.60 -39.60 15.26
CA ASN A 72 15.93 -39.46 14.68
C ASN A 72 16.29 -37.97 14.84
N GLU A 73 16.69 -37.64 16.06
CA GLU A 73 17.80 -36.72 16.29
C GLU A 73 18.91 -36.99 15.26
N SER A 74 19.66 -35.95 14.86
CA SER A 74 20.84 -36.03 13.98
C SER A 74 20.63 -35.74 12.49
N LEU A 75 19.92 -34.66 12.13
CA LEU A 75 20.26 -33.87 10.94
C LEU A 75 19.95 -32.38 11.18
N LEU A 76 20.80 -31.73 11.96
CA LEU A 76 20.84 -30.28 12.10
C LEU A 76 21.50 -29.66 10.84
N ASN A 77 20.77 -29.63 9.74
CA ASN A 77 21.19 -28.95 8.50
C ASN A 77 20.38 -27.66 8.30
N GLY A 78 20.42 -26.79 9.31
CA GLY A 78 19.83 -25.45 9.27
C GLY A 78 20.86 -24.40 9.68
N PRO A 79 20.67 -23.12 9.30
CA PRO A 79 21.61 -22.05 9.57
C PRO A 79 21.93 -21.94 11.07
N GLN A 80 23.18 -21.63 11.40
CA GLN A 80 23.66 -21.57 12.79
C GLN A 80 22.82 -20.59 13.62
N VAL A 81 22.27 -21.09 14.73
CA VAL A 81 21.47 -20.32 15.70
C VAL A 81 22.36 -19.70 16.81
N ASP A 82 23.67 -19.91 16.76
CA ASP A 82 24.61 -19.29 17.71
C ASP A 82 25.01 -17.89 17.23
N THR A 83 24.47 -16.87 17.89
CA THR A 83 24.66 -15.44 17.57
C THR A 83 26.02 -14.89 17.99
N SER A 84 26.92 -15.71 18.55
CA SER A 84 28.18 -15.25 19.14
C SER A 84 29.41 -15.34 18.20
N LYS A 85 29.26 -15.86 16.97
CA LYS A 85 30.37 -15.98 16.01
C LYS A 85 30.26 -14.99 14.84
N ALA A 86 31.42 -14.48 14.42
CA ALA A 86 31.54 -13.51 13.33
C ALA A 86 30.93 -14.06 12.02
N GLY A 87 29.98 -13.32 11.45
CA GLY A 87 29.24 -13.70 10.24
C GLY A 87 27.72 -13.65 10.37
N VAL A 88 27.18 -13.34 11.56
CA VAL A 88 25.74 -13.16 11.78
C VAL A 88 25.33 -11.74 11.37
N VAL A 89 24.63 -11.64 10.25
CA VAL A 89 23.95 -10.41 9.79
C VAL A 89 22.50 -10.53 10.22
N ALA A 90 22.16 -9.90 11.35
CA ALA A 90 20.80 -9.92 11.89
C ALA A 90 20.46 -8.61 12.63
N SER A 91 20.96 -7.47 12.15
CA SER A 91 20.46 -6.16 12.59
C SER A 91 19.78 -5.42 11.45
N GLN A 92 18.72 -4.70 11.80
CA GLN A 92 17.87 -3.91 10.91
C GLN A 92 18.68 -2.90 10.08
N ASP A 93 19.79 -2.39 10.63
CA ASP A 93 20.69 -1.45 9.95
C ASP A 93 21.29 -2.03 8.65
N GLN A 94 21.51 -3.35 8.59
CA GLN A 94 22.06 -4.02 7.39
C GLN A 94 20.98 -4.32 6.34
N VAL A 95 19.71 -4.25 6.73
CA VAL A 95 18.57 -4.29 5.78
C VAL A 95 18.46 -2.94 5.08
N ASP A 96 18.66 -1.85 5.83
CA ASP A 96 18.60 -0.49 5.29
C ASP A 96 19.77 -0.23 4.31
N ASP A 97 20.99 -0.67 4.64
CA ASP A 97 22.15 -0.59 3.74
C ASP A 97 21.94 -1.34 2.40
N LEU A 98 21.17 -2.44 2.43
CA LEU A 98 20.87 -3.24 1.24
C LEU A 98 19.86 -2.53 0.33
N LEU A 99 18.90 -1.81 0.92
CA LEU A 99 17.90 -1.03 0.19
C LEU A 99 18.54 0.19 -0.48
N ASP A 100 19.43 0.89 0.21
CA ASP A 100 20.20 2.03 -0.34
C ASP A 100 21.05 1.60 -1.54
N SER A 101 21.63 0.40 -1.52
CA SER A 101 22.45 -0.12 -2.63
C SER A 101 21.66 -0.48 -3.90
N LEU A 102 20.35 -0.73 -3.75
CA LEU A 102 19.43 -1.05 -4.85
C LEU A 102 18.72 0.20 -5.40
N GLY A 103 18.98 1.38 -4.83
CA GLY A 103 18.49 2.67 -5.30
C GLY A 103 17.05 2.99 -4.91
N PHE A 104 16.59 2.48 -3.76
CA PHE A 104 15.39 2.98 -3.07
C PHE A 104 15.77 3.92 -1.94
#